data_AF-L9WIY6-F1
#
_entry.id   AF-L9WIY6-F1
#
_cell.length_a   1.000
_cell.length_b   1.000
_cell.length_c   1.000
_cell.angle_alpha   90.00
_cell.angle_beta   90.00
_cell.angle_gamma   90.00
#
_symmetry.space_group_name_H-M   'P 1'
#
loop_
_entity.id
_entity.type
_entity.pdbx_description
1 polymer ?
#
loop_
_entity_poly.entity_id
_entity_poly.type
_entity_poly.pdbx_seq_one_letter_code
_entity_poly.pdbx_strand_id
1 'polypeptide(L)'
;MDTSTQLYELEATGWKRGLYDDVKRTFRAPIVNWIFRTTIANYPEFVRYAWGQVKPAFETARFGQCSVTYRDTVLSAVTNERSIPTYRCDELEISPAEYGELRGQLETYDIVAPRLAVLFELVDRGLSEEPIGTDPDRTRAATAPLPDWLDANRGRPPTMVAFDEPPADLADVVDGIQSFHGLEDGLPSIYRTLAQWPEYILQLWADLEPVLRSDGFSTAVDDGRRVITEYVDSLAYTPQLGPDALTQQGLDESAISELQGLFREFNQGAIETVIPALPVYATTVGAVGNRSLE
;
A
#
# COMPACT_ATOMS: atom_id res chain seq x y z
N MET A 1 -0.51 -20.48 -5.30
CA MET A 1 0.76 -19.73 -5.21
C MET A 1 1.30 -19.95 -3.82
N ASP A 2 2.62 -20.13 -3.65
CA ASP A 2 3.20 -20.18 -2.31
C ASP A 2 3.47 -18.74 -1.82
N THR A 3 2.59 -18.25 -0.94
CA THR A 3 2.64 -16.91 -0.35
C THR A 3 3.78 -16.75 0.67
N SER A 4 4.38 -17.87 1.12
CA SER A 4 5.58 -17.85 1.97
C SER A 4 6.86 -17.63 1.16
N THR A 5 6.86 -18.01 -0.11
CA THR A 5 8.00 -17.84 -1.03
C THR A 5 8.08 -16.39 -1.53
N GLN A 6 9.17 -15.71 -1.17
CA GLN A 6 9.46 -14.32 -1.54
C GLN A 6 10.88 -14.20 -2.09
N LEU A 7 11.07 -13.30 -3.06
CA LEU A 7 12.40 -12.88 -3.50
C LEU A 7 12.76 -11.58 -2.78
N TYR A 8 13.61 -11.66 -1.77
CA TYR A 8 14.00 -10.46 -1.03
C TYR A 8 14.86 -9.53 -1.88
N GLU A 9 14.86 -8.25 -1.51
CA GLU A 9 15.62 -7.26 -2.24
C GLU A 9 17.07 -7.70 -2.35
N LEU A 10 17.80 -8.00 -1.29
CA LEU A 10 19.22 -8.37 -1.35
C LEU A 10 19.54 -9.56 -2.27
N GLU A 11 18.58 -10.45 -2.50
CA GLU A 11 18.73 -11.66 -3.34
C GLU A 11 18.40 -11.42 -4.81
N ALA A 12 17.65 -10.36 -5.12
CA ALA A 12 17.29 -10.02 -6.49
C ALA A 12 18.53 -9.66 -7.31
N THR A 13 18.67 -10.25 -8.50
CA THR A 13 19.79 -10.00 -9.42
C THR A 13 19.28 -9.75 -10.83
N GLY A 14 20.15 -9.23 -11.71
CA GLY A 14 19.84 -8.99 -13.12
C GLY A 14 18.62 -8.08 -13.31
N TRP A 15 17.71 -8.48 -14.20
CA TRP A 15 16.51 -7.69 -14.50
C TRP A 15 15.53 -7.62 -13.33
N LYS A 16 15.51 -8.60 -12.41
CA LYS A 16 14.62 -8.58 -11.23
C LYS A 16 15.02 -7.47 -10.25
N ARG A 17 16.33 -7.28 -10.04
CA ARG A 17 16.89 -6.12 -9.33
C ARG A 17 16.45 -4.81 -10.00
N GLY A 18 16.61 -4.73 -11.32
CA GLY A 18 16.23 -3.54 -12.09
C GLY A 18 14.73 -3.22 -11.97
N LEU A 19 13.87 -4.24 -11.95
CA LEU A 19 12.44 -4.06 -11.72
C LEU A 19 12.16 -3.49 -10.34
N TYR A 20 12.80 -4.02 -9.29
CA TYR A 20 12.66 -3.50 -7.93
C TYR A 20 13.10 -2.04 -7.80
N ASP A 21 14.23 -1.68 -8.43
CA ASP A 21 14.69 -0.30 -8.45
C ASP A 21 13.71 0.62 -9.21
N ASP A 22 13.09 0.13 -10.28
CA ASP A 22 12.09 0.87 -11.04
C ASP A 22 10.76 1.04 -10.26
N VAL A 23 10.33 0.01 -9.51
CA VAL A 23 9.17 0.10 -8.61
C VAL A 23 9.43 1.14 -7.52
N LYS A 24 10.55 1.06 -6.80
CA LYS A 24 10.92 2.04 -5.76
C LYS A 24 10.97 3.46 -6.31
N ARG A 25 11.54 3.64 -7.50
CA ARG A 25 11.65 4.94 -8.17
C ARG A 25 10.27 5.50 -8.57
N THR A 26 9.43 4.65 -9.18
CA THR A 26 8.09 5.04 -9.63
C THR A 26 7.18 5.34 -8.45
N PHE A 27 7.22 4.49 -7.41
CA PHE A 27 6.47 4.70 -6.18
C PHE A 27 7.09 5.79 -5.29
N ARG A 28 8.30 6.27 -5.57
CA ARG A 28 9.05 7.20 -4.72
C ARG A 28 9.11 6.73 -3.26
N ALA A 29 9.23 5.42 -3.07
CA ALA A 29 9.21 4.78 -1.77
C ALA A 29 10.43 3.86 -1.61
N PRO A 30 11.13 3.88 -0.47
CA PRO A 30 12.32 3.06 -0.25
C PRO A 30 11.98 1.61 0.16
N ILE A 31 10.95 1.01 -0.46
CA ILE A 31 10.51 -0.37 -0.17
C ILE A 31 10.01 -1.05 -1.45
N VAL A 32 10.29 -2.35 -1.54
CA VAL A 32 9.56 -3.27 -2.43
C VAL A 32 8.53 -4.02 -1.59
N ASN A 33 7.26 -3.67 -1.78
CA ASN A 33 6.15 -4.26 -1.01
C ASN A 33 6.03 -5.77 -1.24
N TRP A 34 5.48 -6.47 -0.25
CA TRP A 34 5.31 -7.92 -0.24
C TRP A 34 4.73 -8.46 -1.55
N ILE A 35 3.71 -7.81 -2.12
CA ILE A 35 3.08 -8.25 -3.37
C ILE A 35 4.09 -8.45 -4.50
N PHE A 36 5.03 -7.51 -4.69
CA PHE A 36 6.07 -7.63 -5.71
C PHE A 36 7.06 -8.75 -5.40
N ARG A 37 7.41 -8.95 -4.11
CA ARG A 37 8.35 -9.99 -3.69
C ARG A 37 7.80 -11.39 -3.88
N THR A 38 6.53 -11.59 -3.53
CA THR A 38 5.85 -12.88 -3.66
C THR A 38 5.57 -13.19 -5.13
N THR A 39 5.01 -12.22 -5.87
CA THR A 39 4.66 -12.44 -7.28
C THR A 39 5.88 -12.61 -8.17
N ILE A 40 7.02 -11.95 -7.91
CA ILE A 40 8.22 -12.17 -8.74
C ILE A 40 8.92 -13.50 -8.42
N ALA A 41 8.74 -14.01 -7.21
CA ALA A 41 9.28 -15.31 -6.81
C ALA A 41 8.50 -16.46 -7.45
N ASN A 42 7.17 -16.32 -7.53
CA ASN A 42 6.27 -17.32 -8.08
C ASN A 42 6.05 -17.17 -9.60
N TYR A 43 5.83 -15.94 -10.09
CA TYR A 43 5.52 -15.62 -11.49
C TYR A 43 6.32 -14.41 -12.01
N PRO A 44 7.65 -14.55 -12.19
CA PRO A 44 8.50 -13.43 -12.62
C PRO A 44 8.07 -12.80 -13.94
N GLU A 45 7.66 -13.60 -14.93
CA GLU A 45 7.24 -13.09 -16.25
C GLU A 45 5.95 -12.26 -16.15
N PHE A 46 5.01 -12.66 -15.28
CA PHE A 46 3.83 -11.86 -14.97
C PHE A 46 4.22 -10.48 -14.45
N VAL A 47 5.04 -10.41 -13.40
CA VAL A 47 5.41 -9.13 -12.77
C VAL A 47 6.12 -8.23 -13.76
N ARG A 48 7.00 -8.80 -14.57
CA ARG A 48 7.71 -8.06 -15.63
C ARG A 48 6.75 -7.44 -16.63
N TYR A 49 5.80 -8.22 -17.12
CA TYR A 49 4.81 -7.76 -18.09
C TYR A 49 3.83 -6.76 -17.47
N ALA A 50 3.22 -7.13 -16.34
CA ALA A 50 2.22 -6.34 -15.65
C ALA A 50 2.77 -4.98 -15.22
N TRP A 51 4.00 -4.93 -14.70
CA TRP A 51 4.65 -3.66 -14.35
C TRP A 51 4.77 -2.72 -15.55
N GLY A 52 5.14 -3.25 -16.72
CA GLY A 52 5.20 -2.47 -17.96
C GLY A 52 3.83 -1.91 -18.38
N GLN A 53 2.73 -2.59 -18.04
CA GLN A 53 1.37 -2.13 -18.32
C GLN A 53 0.86 -1.09 -17.31
N VAL A 54 1.15 -1.27 -16.02
CA VAL A 54 0.55 -0.41 -14.96
C VAL A 54 1.40 0.78 -14.58
N LYS A 55 2.73 0.73 -14.79
CA LYS A 55 3.65 1.82 -14.44
C LYS A 55 3.20 3.20 -14.94
N PRO A 56 2.75 3.39 -16.20
CA PRO A 56 2.38 4.71 -16.70
C PRO A 56 1.28 5.38 -15.90
N ALA A 57 0.39 4.63 -15.23
CA ALA A 57 -0.61 5.20 -14.34
C ALA A 57 0.05 6.07 -13.25
N PHE A 58 1.12 5.58 -12.62
CA PHE A 58 1.74 6.22 -11.47
C PHE A 58 2.63 7.44 -11.81
N GLU A 59 2.94 7.66 -13.09
CA GLU A 59 3.88 8.71 -13.52
C GLU A 59 3.19 10.02 -13.91
N THR A 60 1.88 10.15 -13.65
CA THR A 60 1.06 11.29 -14.11
C THR A 60 0.69 12.28 -13.00
N ALA A 61 0.38 13.52 -13.38
CA ALA A 61 -0.16 14.55 -12.51
C ALA A 61 -1.56 14.17 -11.99
N ARG A 62 -2.36 13.45 -12.80
CA ARG A 62 -3.64 12.87 -12.35
C ARG A 62 -3.43 11.90 -11.19
N PHE A 63 -2.40 11.06 -11.24
CA PHE A 63 -2.04 10.21 -10.09
C PHE A 63 -1.61 11.03 -8.88
N GLY A 64 -0.84 12.11 -9.08
CA GLY A 64 -0.48 13.04 -8.01
C GLY A 64 -1.71 13.60 -7.28
N GLN A 65 -2.74 14.01 -8.02
CA GLN A 65 -4.01 14.45 -7.46
C GLN A 65 -4.72 13.31 -6.72
N CYS A 66 -4.81 12.12 -7.32
CA CYS A 66 -5.41 10.94 -6.69
C CYS A 66 -4.72 10.63 -5.33
N SER A 67 -3.39 10.65 -5.28
CA SER A 67 -2.60 10.37 -4.09
C SER A 67 -2.91 11.32 -2.93
N VAL A 68 -2.97 12.63 -3.18
CA VAL A 68 -3.27 13.61 -2.13
C VAL A 68 -4.75 13.60 -1.74
N THR A 69 -5.65 13.43 -2.71
CA THR A 69 -7.09 13.30 -2.46
C THR A 69 -7.41 12.06 -1.63
N TYR A 70 -6.82 10.90 -1.96
CA TYR A 70 -7.01 9.67 -1.19
C TYR A 70 -6.63 9.85 0.27
N ARG A 71 -5.45 10.44 0.53
CA ARG A 71 -4.97 10.73 1.88
C ARG A 71 -5.89 11.69 2.60
N ASP A 72 -6.32 12.77 1.95
CA ASP A 72 -7.23 13.74 2.53
C ASP A 72 -8.58 13.12 2.88
N THR A 73 -9.18 12.38 1.95
CA THR A 73 -10.45 11.68 2.11
C THR A 73 -10.42 10.75 3.33
N VAL A 74 -9.40 9.90 3.43
CA VAL A 74 -9.26 8.95 4.54
C VAL A 74 -9.15 9.70 5.87
N LEU A 75 -8.25 10.68 5.96
CA LEU A 75 -8.01 11.40 7.22
C LEU A 75 -9.17 12.31 7.61
N SER A 76 -9.81 12.98 6.65
CA SER A 76 -11.00 13.80 6.88
C SER A 76 -12.15 12.96 7.44
N ALA A 77 -12.44 11.80 6.84
CA ALA A 77 -13.51 10.92 7.32
C ALA A 77 -13.28 10.45 8.77
N VAL A 78 -12.05 10.03 9.10
CA VAL A 78 -11.70 9.63 10.47
C VAL A 78 -11.78 10.82 11.44
N THR A 79 -11.15 11.95 11.10
CA THR A 79 -11.06 13.11 12.00
C THR A 79 -12.37 13.87 12.20
N ASN A 80 -13.35 13.69 11.31
CA ASN A 80 -14.69 14.22 11.49
C ASN A 80 -15.45 13.53 12.65
N GLU A 81 -15.12 12.27 12.96
CA GLU A 81 -15.73 11.55 14.07
C GLU A 81 -14.83 11.52 15.32
N ARG A 82 -13.53 11.24 15.14
CA ARG A 82 -12.61 10.96 16.25
C ARG A 82 -11.26 11.61 16.03
N SER A 83 -10.69 12.14 17.11
CA SER A 83 -9.30 12.64 17.09
C SER A 83 -8.32 11.47 16.94
N ILE A 84 -7.35 11.62 16.03
CA ILE A 84 -6.20 10.72 15.95
C ILE A 84 -5.12 11.28 16.91
N PRO A 85 -4.59 10.50 17.86
CA PRO A 85 -3.51 10.95 18.73
C PRO A 85 -2.27 11.32 17.93
N THR A 86 -1.41 12.17 18.48
CA THR A 86 -0.08 12.45 17.93
C THR A 86 0.93 12.39 19.06
N TYR A 87 1.79 11.40 19.03
CA TYR A 87 2.81 11.14 20.03
C TYR A 87 4.07 11.93 19.72
N ARG A 88 4.58 12.61 20.73
CA ARG A 88 5.88 13.26 20.70
C ARG A 88 6.96 12.29 21.16
N CYS A 89 8.20 12.53 20.74
CA CYS A 89 9.33 11.68 21.10
C CYS A 89 9.54 11.57 22.62
N ASP A 90 9.22 12.61 23.38
CA ASP A 90 9.34 12.66 24.85
C ASP A 90 8.17 12.00 25.60
N GLU A 91 7.11 11.61 24.88
CA GLU A 91 5.96 10.88 25.42
C GLU A 91 6.10 9.36 25.25
N LEU A 92 7.08 8.92 24.45
CA LEU A 92 7.35 7.53 24.15
C LEU A 92 8.68 7.11 24.79
N GLU A 93 8.79 5.87 25.22
CA GLU A 93 10.02 5.28 25.77
C GLU A 93 11.02 4.88 24.64
N ILE A 94 11.16 5.73 23.62
CA ILE A 94 12.07 5.53 22.48
C ILE A 94 13.07 6.67 22.36
N SER A 95 14.31 6.36 21.95
CA SER A 95 15.31 7.40 21.77
C SER A 95 14.96 8.33 20.58
N PRO A 96 15.49 9.56 20.55
CA PRO A 96 15.27 10.46 19.40
C PRO A 96 15.72 9.89 18.05
N ALA A 97 16.75 9.04 18.04
CA ALA A 97 17.21 8.37 16.83
C ALA A 97 16.21 7.32 16.36
N GLU A 98 15.70 6.49 17.28
CA GLU A 98 14.67 5.48 17.01
C GLU A 98 13.34 6.12 16.61
N TYR A 99 12.94 7.22 17.24
CA TYR A 99 11.77 7.99 16.82
C TYR A 99 11.91 8.49 15.38
N GLY A 100 13.12 8.94 14.99
CA GLY A 100 13.44 9.31 13.62
C GLY A 100 13.31 8.14 12.63
N GLU A 101 13.68 6.93 13.03
CA GLU A 101 13.49 5.71 12.24
C GLU A 101 12.01 5.33 12.13
N LEU A 102 11.29 5.27 13.25
CA LEU A 102 9.85 4.99 13.31
C LEU A 102 9.08 5.94 12.38
N ARG A 103 9.30 7.25 12.54
CA ARG A 103 8.67 8.28 11.71
C ARG A 103 9.01 8.10 10.23
N GLY A 104 10.28 7.86 9.90
CA GLY A 104 10.70 7.62 8.52
C GLY A 104 10.08 6.37 7.92
N GLN A 105 9.94 5.29 8.67
CA GLN A 105 9.31 4.07 8.16
C GLN A 105 7.79 4.26 7.99
N LEU A 106 7.13 5.01 8.88
CA LEU A 106 5.72 5.38 8.72
C LEU A 106 5.47 6.35 7.54
N GLU A 107 6.40 7.26 7.26
CA GLU A 107 6.38 8.06 6.02
C GLU A 107 6.39 7.15 4.78
N THR A 108 7.20 6.09 4.77
CA THR A 108 7.22 5.11 3.67
C THR A 108 5.85 4.44 3.47
N TYR A 109 5.18 4.05 4.57
CA TYR A 109 3.85 3.44 4.49
C TYR A 109 2.76 4.42 4.02
N ASP A 110 2.81 5.69 4.46
CA ASP A 110 1.94 6.75 3.95
C ASP A 110 2.12 7.01 2.44
N ILE A 111 3.35 6.93 1.92
CA ILE A 111 3.64 7.08 0.49
C ILE A 111 3.02 5.92 -0.30
N VAL A 112 3.24 4.67 0.13
CA VAL A 112 2.79 3.50 -0.63
C VAL A 112 1.28 3.25 -0.54
N ALA A 113 0.57 3.82 0.44
CA ALA A 113 -0.86 3.58 0.63
C ALA A 113 -1.71 3.82 -0.64
N PRO A 114 -1.79 5.04 -1.22
CA PRO A 114 -2.55 5.26 -2.44
C PRO A 114 -1.99 4.48 -3.65
N ARG A 115 -0.69 4.17 -3.65
CA ARG A 115 -0.04 3.44 -4.75
C ARG A 115 -0.44 1.97 -4.77
N LEU A 116 -0.49 1.33 -3.61
CA LEU A 116 -0.97 -0.04 -3.48
C LEU A 116 -2.47 -0.13 -3.73
N ALA A 117 -3.26 0.84 -3.23
CA ALA A 117 -4.70 0.88 -3.50
C ALA A 117 -4.99 0.94 -5.01
N VAL A 118 -4.32 1.84 -5.74
CA VAL A 118 -4.42 1.90 -7.21
C VAL A 118 -3.90 0.61 -7.87
N LEU A 119 -2.76 0.08 -7.42
CA LEU A 119 -2.19 -1.14 -8.00
C LEU A 119 -3.16 -2.33 -7.90
N PHE A 120 -3.77 -2.54 -6.73
CA PHE A 120 -4.68 -3.65 -6.51
C PHE A 120 -5.95 -3.52 -7.33
N GLU A 121 -6.60 -2.35 -7.31
CA GLU A 121 -7.79 -2.10 -8.13
C GLU A 121 -7.49 -2.27 -9.63
N LEU A 122 -6.40 -1.65 -10.11
CA LEU A 122 -6.07 -1.65 -11.53
C LEU A 122 -5.73 -3.05 -12.06
N VAL A 123 -4.97 -3.84 -11.28
CA VAL A 123 -4.57 -5.18 -11.67
C VAL A 123 -5.72 -6.17 -11.52
N ASP A 124 -6.51 -6.09 -10.44
CA ASP A 124 -7.69 -6.95 -10.25
C ASP A 124 -8.70 -6.77 -11.40
N ARG A 125 -9.06 -5.52 -11.72
CA ARG A 125 -9.92 -5.23 -12.88
C ARG A 125 -9.32 -5.73 -14.19
N GLY A 126 -8.01 -5.51 -14.37
CA GLY A 126 -7.31 -5.93 -15.59
C GLY A 126 -7.30 -7.44 -15.79
N LEU A 127 -7.10 -8.20 -14.70
CA LEU A 127 -7.11 -9.67 -14.69
C LEU A 127 -8.53 -10.24 -14.85
N SER A 128 -9.53 -9.55 -14.29
CA SER A 128 -10.94 -9.96 -14.32
C SER A 128 -11.71 -9.44 -15.55
N GLU A 129 -11.03 -8.74 -16.47
CA GLU A 129 -11.62 -8.07 -17.64
C GLU A 129 -12.76 -7.08 -17.28
N GLU A 130 -12.66 -6.48 -16.09
CA GLU A 130 -13.56 -5.42 -15.68
C GLU A 130 -13.20 -4.09 -16.36
N PRO A 131 -14.16 -3.16 -16.52
CA PRO A 131 -13.91 -1.90 -17.21
C PRO A 131 -12.83 -1.03 -16.54
N ILE A 132 -11.89 -0.54 -17.35
CA ILE A 132 -10.84 0.42 -16.98
C ILE A 132 -10.84 1.55 -18.01
N GLY A 133 -10.66 2.80 -17.56
CA GLY A 133 -10.67 3.95 -18.47
C GLY A 133 -12.06 4.24 -19.05
N THR A 134 -13.12 4.06 -18.25
CA THR A 134 -14.52 4.25 -18.66
C THR A 134 -14.88 5.73 -18.88
N ASP A 135 -14.18 6.65 -18.22
CA ASP A 135 -14.28 8.11 -18.39
C ASP A 135 -12.88 8.75 -18.52
N PRO A 136 -12.16 8.49 -19.62
CA PRO A 136 -10.73 8.76 -19.71
C PRO A 136 -10.42 10.25 -19.75
N ASP A 137 -9.62 10.75 -18.80
CA ASP A 137 -9.08 12.11 -18.81
C ASP A 137 -7.82 12.17 -19.68
N ARG A 138 -8.01 12.53 -20.96
CA ARG A 138 -6.93 12.66 -21.94
C ARG A 138 -6.38 14.08 -22.03
N THR A 139 -6.68 14.95 -21.07
CA THR A 139 -6.15 16.30 -21.09
C THR A 139 -4.63 16.30 -20.91
N ARG A 140 -3.96 17.32 -21.47
CA ARG A 140 -2.52 17.51 -21.27
C ARG A 140 -2.18 17.74 -19.79
N ALA A 141 -3.09 18.34 -19.03
CA ALA A 141 -2.91 18.58 -17.60
C ALA A 141 -2.91 17.26 -16.82
N ALA A 142 -3.86 16.35 -17.09
CA ALA A 142 -3.94 15.06 -16.43
C ALA A 142 -2.74 14.15 -16.73
N THR A 143 -2.29 14.16 -17.99
CA THR A 143 -1.17 13.35 -18.48
C THR A 143 0.20 14.01 -18.33
N ALA A 144 0.27 15.21 -17.74
CA ALA A 144 1.54 15.82 -17.38
C ALA A 144 2.31 14.93 -16.40
N PRO A 145 3.64 15.04 -16.28
CA PRO A 145 4.40 14.27 -15.31
C PRO A 145 3.96 14.51 -13.87
N LEU A 146 4.03 13.47 -13.03
CA LEU A 146 3.86 13.57 -11.58
C LEU A 146 4.75 14.68 -11.01
N PRO A 147 4.22 15.65 -10.22
CA PRO A 147 5.01 16.77 -9.71
C PRO A 147 6.26 16.31 -8.96
N ASP A 148 7.44 16.81 -9.33
CA ASP A 148 8.73 16.33 -8.82
C ASP A 148 8.89 16.45 -7.30
N TRP A 149 8.17 17.36 -6.66
CA TRP A 149 8.22 17.56 -5.21
C TRP A 149 7.35 16.57 -4.42
N LEU A 150 6.31 16.00 -5.05
CA LEU A 150 5.33 15.18 -4.35
C LEU A 150 5.95 13.86 -3.90
N ASP A 151 5.94 13.62 -2.59
CA ASP A 151 6.57 12.47 -1.94
C ASP A 151 8.08 12.28 -2.19
N ALA A 152 8.75 13.28 -2.76
CA ALA A 152 10.16 13.15 -3.09
C ALA A 152 11.03 13.13 -1.83
N ASN A 153 11.95 12.16 -1.77
CA ASN A 153 12.91 11.99 -0.67
C ASN A 153 12.28 11.83 0.72
N ARG A 154 11.01 11.41 0.80
CA ARG A 154 10.35 11.04 2.05
C ARG A 154 10.59 9.57 2.37
N GLY A 155 10.51 9.24 3.65
CA GLY A 155 10.54 7.85 4.10
C GLY A 155 11.94 7.26 4.33
N ARG A 156 11.96 6.14 5.06
CA ARG A 156 13.12 5.28 5.28
C ARG A 156 12.78 3.83 4.94
N PRO A 157 13.76 3.03 4.47
CA PRO A 157 13.54 1.61 4.21
C PRO A 157 13.00 0.91 5.46
N PRO A 158 11.85 0.22 5.39
CA PRO A 158 11.32 -0.49 6.53
C PRO A 158 12.18 -1.70 6.90
N THR A 159 12.48 -1.83 8.18
CA THR A 159 12.98 -3.07 8.78
C THR A 159 11.79 -3.81 9.37
N MET A 160 11.80 -5.15 9.34
CA MET A 160 10.68 -5.96 9.80
C MET A 160 11.21 -7.05 10.72
N VAL A 161 10.56 -7.26 11.86
CA VAL A 161 10.82 -8.46 12.67
C VAL A 161 10.35 -9.71 11.94
N ALA A 162 11.04 -10.82 12.18
CA ALA A 162 10.55 -12.14 11.78
C ALA A 162 9.28 -12.46 12.61
N PHE A 163 8.27 -13.08 11.98
CA PHE A 163 6.95 -13.26 12.60
C PHE A 163 6.83 -14.56 13.39
N ASP A 164 7.75 -15.49 13.19
CA ASP A 164 7.70 -16.88 13.64
C ASP A 164 7.53 -17.02 15.17
N GLU A 165 7.87 -16.01 15.95
CA GLU A 165 7.52 -15.89 17.37
C GLU A 165 7.33 -14.40 17.73
N PRO A 166 6.10 -13.84 17.67
CA PRO A 166 5.90 -12.47 18.14
C PRO A 166 6.29 -12.38 19.63
N PRO A 167 6.89 -11.27 20.08
CA PRO A 167 7.17 -11.06 21.49
C PRO A 167 5.93 -11.35 22.33
N ALA A 168 6.07 -12.11 23.42
CA ALA A 168 4.93 -12.62 24.20
C ALA A 168 4.03 -11.51 24.77
N ASP A 169 4.60 -10.32 24.97
CA ASP A 169 3.95 -9.08 25.38
C ASP A 169 3.10 -8.43 24.28
N LEU A 170 3.25 -8.82 23.02
CA LEU A 170 2.44 -8.33 21.89
C LEU A 170 1.29 -9.26 21.50
N ALA A 171 1.11 -10.41 22.15
CA ALA A 171 0.11 -11.42 21.75
C ALA A 171 -1.31 -10.83 21.64
N ASP A 172 -1.77 -10.10 22.66
CA ASP A 172 -3.11 -9.48 22.65
C ASP A 172 -3.27 -8.42 21.55
N VAL A 173 -2.19 -7.67 21.24
CA VAL A 173 -2.19 -6.68 20.16
C VAL A 173 -2.23 -7.36 18.79
N VAL A 174 -1.47 -8.45 18.62
CA VAL A 174 -1.48 -9.26 17.39
C VAL A 174 -2.88 -9.81 17.15
N ASP A 175 -3.50 -10.40 18.18
CA ASP A 175 -4.86 -10.94 18.10
C ASP A 175 -5.88 -9.84 17.78
N GLY A 176 -5.75 -8.66 18.40
CA GLY A 176 -6.58 -7.49 18.10
C GLY A 176 -6.47 -7.03 16.65
N ILE A 177 -5.24 -6.91 16.14
CA ILE A 177 -4.95 -6.53 14.75
C ILE A 177 -5.52 -7.55 13.77
N GLN A 178 -5.29 -8.85 14.02
CA GLN A 178 -5.78 -9.94 13.18
C GLN A 178 -7.30 -9.97 13.16
N SER A 179 -7.94 -9.86 14.34
CA SER A 179 -9.38 -9.79 14.47
C SER A 179 -9.98 -8.59 13.74
N PHE A 180 -9.36 -7.42 13.84
CA PHE A 180 -9.85 -6.20 13.20
C PHE A 180 -9.80 -6.30 11.67
N HIS A 181 -8.67 -6.75 11.13
CA HIS A 181 -8.48 -6.86 9.67
C HIS A 181 -9.10 -8.12 9.08
N GLY A 182 -9.48 -9.11 9.89
CA GLY A 182 -9.90 -10.43 9.40
C GLY A 182 -8.74 -11.24 8.82
N LEU A 183 -7.56 -11.14 9.42
CA LEU A 183 -6.38 -11.93 9.03
C LEU A 183 -6.46 -13.31 9.69
N GLU A 184 -6.34 -14.38 8.90
CA GLU A 184 -6.32 -15.75 9.42
C GLU A 184 -4.97 -16.10 10.06
N ASP A 185 -3.88 -15.62 9.45
CA ASP A 185 -2.52 -15.79 9.94
C ASP A 185 -1.59 -14.64 9.52
N GLY A 186 -0.42 -14.58 10.15
CA GLY A 186 0.60 -13.59 9.83
C GLY A 186 0.23 -12.16 10.24
N LEU A 187 1.13 -11.24 9.88
CA LEU A 187 0.93 -9.80 10.01
C LEU A 187 1.40 -9.07 8.76
N PRO A 188 0.62 -8.08 8.26
CA PRO A 188 1.08 -7.16 7.23
C PRO A 188 2.42 -6.50 7.59
N SER A 189 3.19 -6.12 6.56
CA SER A 189 4.54 -5.58 6.75
C SER A 189 4.59 -4.38 7.70
N ILE A 190 3.56 -3.52 7.71
CA ILE A 190 3.48 -2.38 8.63
C ILE A 190 3.58 -2.83 10.09
N TYR A 191 2.81 -3.81 10.52
CA TYR A 191 2.80 -4.26 11.91
C TYR A 191 4.08 -5.00 12.29
N ARG A 192 4.65 -5.77 11.35
CA ARG A 192 5.99 -6.37 11.53
C ARG A 192 7.09 -5.32 11.64
N THR A 193 6.92 -4.18 11.00
CA THR A 193 7.82 -3.04 11.17
C THR A 193 7.60 -2.36 12.52
N LEU A 194 6.36 -2.14 12.92
CA LEU A 194 6.05 -1.47 14.20
C LEU A 194 6.40 -2.32 15.42
N ALA A 195 6.38 -3.64 15.31
CA ALA A 195 6.77 -4.57 16.37
C ALA A 195 8.26 -4.44 16.80
N GLN A 196 9.08 -3.70 16.05
CA GLN A 196 10.43 -3.31 16.50
C GLN A 196 10.40 -2.36 17.69
N TRP A 197 9.27 -1.68 17.92
CA TRP A 197 9.04 -0.77 19.04
C TRP A 197 7.80 -1.24 19.81
N PRO A 198 7.91 -2.29 20.65
CA PRO A 198 6.77 -2.92 21.32
C PRO A 198 5.90 -1.93 22.12
N GLU A 199 6.52 -1.03 22.88
CA GLU A 199 5.80 -0.03 23.67
C GLU A 199 5.00 0.94 22.78
N TYR A 200 5.56 1.33 21.63
CA TYR A 200 4.86 2.14 20.66
C TYR A 200 3.67 1.41 20.04
N ILE A 201 3.81 0.16 19.59
CA ILE A 201 2.69 -0.56 18.97
C ILE A 201 1.59 -0.90 20.00
N LEU A 202 1.96 -1.17 21.26
CA LEU A 202 1.02 -1.36 22.36
C LEU A 202 0.16 -0.10 22.57
N GLN A 203 0.82 1.06 22.70
CA GLN A 203 0.12 2.33 22.88
C GLN A 203 -0.68 2.72 21.63
N LEU A 204 -0.08 2.58 20.45
CA LEU A 204 -0.74 2.83 19.17
C LEU A 204 -2.04 2.04 19.05
N TRP A 205 -1.99 0.73 19.33
CA TRP A 205 -3.16 -0.12 19.18
C TRP A 205 -4.23 0.21 20.22
N ALA A 206 -3.85 0.43 21.48
CA ALA A 206 -4.78 0.82 22.54
C ALA A 206 -5.56 2.10 22.19
N ASP A 207 -4.89 3.10 21.61
CA ASP A 207 -5.52 4.37 21.27
C ASP A 207 -6.26 4.33 19.92
N LEU A 208 -5.74 3.59 18.93
CA LEU A 208 -6.31 3.58 17.58
C LEU A 208 -7.35 2.49 17.34
N GLU A 209 -7.38 1.38 18.09
CA GLU A 209 -8.40 0.35 17.88
C GLU A 209 -9.83 0.93 17.92
N PRO A 210 -10.21 1.80 18.89
CA PRO A 210 -11.52 2.44 18.88
C PRO A 210 -11.75 3.40 17.70
N VAL A 211 -10.68 3.96 17.14
CA VAL A 211 -10.73 4.84 15.95
C VAL A 211 -10.94 3.99 14.70
N LEU A 212 -10.20 2.89 14.56
CA LEU A 212 -10.30 1.98 13.43
C LEU A 212 -11.63 1.22 13.39
N ARG A 213 -12.23 0.95 14.56
CA ARG A 213 -13.58 0.35 14.67
C ARG A 213 -14.74 1.34 14.57
N SER A 214 -14.47 2.61 14.23
CA SER A 214 -15.50 3.65 14.14
C SER A 214 -16.20 3.69 12.77
N ASP A 215 -17.38 4.32 12.73
CA ASP A 215 -18.12 4.56 11.49
C ASP A 215 -17.33 5.50 10.56
N GLY A 216 -16.53 6.41 11.11
CA GLY A 216 -15.65 7.33 10.41
C GLY A 216 -14.52 6.59 9.68
N PHE A 217 -13.98 5.52 10.26
CA PHE A 217 -13.02 4.67 9.55
C PHE A 217 -13.70 3.82 8.48
N SER A 218 -14.89 3.25 8.74
CA SER A 218 -15.67 2.57 7.70
C SER A 218 -15.95 3.51 6.52
N THR A 219 -16.34 4.75 6.79
CA THR A 219 -16.54 5.80 5.77
C THR A 219 -15.25 6.11 5.04
N ALA A 220 -14.11 6.17 5.75
CA ALA A 220 -12.80 6.39 5.13
C ALA A 220 -12.43 5.28 4.13
N VAL A 221 -12.76 4.02 4.43
CA VAL A 221 -12.53 2.86 3.55
C VAL A 221 -13.37 3.01 2.27
N ASP A 222 -14.68 3.23 2.42
CA ASP A 222 -15.61 3.36 1.28
C ASP A 222 -15.28 4.57 0.38
N ASP A 223 -15.02 5.71 1.01
CA ASP A 223 -14.69 6.94 0.31
C ASP A 223 -13.32 6.85 -0.37
N GLY A 224 -12.34 6.23 0.30
CA GLY A 224 -11.03 5.95 -0.27
C GLY A 224 -11.14 5.06 -1.51
N ARG A 225 -11.93 3.97 -1.44
CA ARG A 225 -12.22 3.11 -2.59
C ARG A 225 -12.80 3.90 -3.75
N ARG A 226 -13.77 4.77 -3.50
CA ARG A 226 -14.38 5.62 -4.54
C ARG A 226 -13.34 6.50 -5.24
N VAL A 227 -12.41 7.12 -4.50
CA VAL A 227 -11.30 7.90 -5.10
C VAL A 227 -10.45 7.04 -6.02
N ILE A 228 -10.15 5.80 -5.63
CA ILE A 228 -9.36 4.87 -6.45
C ILE A 228 -10.12 4.44 -7.70
N THR A 229 -11.40 4.06 -7.56
CA THR A 229 -12.27 3.71 -8.68
C THR A 229 -12.37 4.86 -9.69
N GLU A 230 -12.66 6.08 -9.24
CA GLU A 230 -12.72 7.26 -10.11
C GLU A 230 -11.38 7.51 -10.82
N TYR A 231 -10.25 7.26 -10.14
CA TYR A 231 -8.94 7.38 -10.76
C TYR A 231 -8.71 6.32 -11.85
N VAL A 232 -9.03 5.04 -11.58
CA VAL A 232 -8.89 3.94 -12.55
C VAL A 232 -9.83 4.12 -13.75
N ASP A 233 -11.04 4.62 -13.52
CA ASP A 233 -11.99 4.99 -14.57
C ASP A 233 -11.48 6.18 -15.41
N SER A 234 -10.66 7.05 -14.82
CA SER A 234 -10.08 8.21 -15.51
C SER A 234 -8.82 7.93 -16.32
N LEU A 235 -8.27 6.71 -16.31
CA LEU A 235 -7.03 6.39 -17.01
C LEU A 235 -7.14 6.66 -18.51
N ALA A 236 -6.14 7.35 -19.05
CA ALA A 236 -6.09 7.71 -20.48
C ALA A 236 -5.82 6.50 -21.42
N TYR A 237 -5.58 5.32 -20.86
CA TYR A 237 -5.26 4.07 -21.55
C TYR A 237 -5.81 2.86 -20.77
N THR A 238 -5.89 1.72 -21.45
CA THR A 238 -6.33 0.44 -20.85
C THR A 238 -5.17 -0.56 -20.84
N PRO A 239 -4.66 -0.97 -19.66
CA PRO A 239 -3.67 -2.03 -19.53
C PRO A 239 -4.13 -3.34 -20.19
N GLN A 240 -3.23 -4.04 -20.86
CA GLN A 240 -3.52 -5.36 -21.44
C GLN A 240 -3.19 -6.46 -20.42
N LEU A 241 -4.06 -6.69 -19.43
CA LEU A 241 -3.82 -7.68 -18.37
C LEU A 241 -4.81 -8.85 -18.39
N GLY A 242 -5.74 -8.88 -19.35
CA GLY A 242 -6.74 -9.94 -19.45
C GLY A 242 -6.12 -11.32 -19.74
N PRO A 243 -6.88 -12.41 -19.52
CA PRO A 243 -6.39 -13.78 -19.69
C PRO A 243 -5.75 -14.06 -21.05
N ASP A 244 -6.34 -13.52 -22.14
CA ASP A 244 -5.79 -13.67 -23.50
C ASP A 244 -4.42 -13.02 -23.65
N ALA A 245 -4.22 -11.81 -23.10
CA ALA A 245 -2.96 -11.10 -23.15
C ALA A 245 -1.88 -11.83 -22.34
N LEU A 246 -2.22 -12.36 -21.17
CA LEU A 246 -1.31 -13.13 -20.32
C LEU A 246 -0.95 -14.49 -20.92
N THR A 247 -1.90 -15.16 -21.57
CA THR A 247 -1.64 -16.40 -22.31
C THR A 247 -0.64 -16.15 -23.45
N GLN A 248 -0.74 -15.01 -24.15
CA GLN A 248 0.24 -14.60 -25.16
C GLN A 248 1.63 -14.31 -24.57
N GLN A 249 1.73 -13.97 -23.29
CA GLN A 249 3.00 -13.87 -22.56
C GLN A 249 3.51 -15.21 -22.02
N GLY A 250 2.79 -16.31 -22.25
CA GLY A 250 3.19 -17.65 -21.86
C GLY A 250 2.78 -18.05 -20.44
N LEU A 251 1.84 -17.34 -19.80
CA LEU A 251 1.21 -17.81 -18.57
C LEU A 251 0.15 -18.86 -18.92
N ASP A 252 0.05 -19.90 -18.08
CA ASP A 252 -1.04 -20.88 -18.19
C ASP A 252 -2.28 -20.43 -17.41
N GLU A 253 -3.41 -21.09 -17.69
CA GLU A 253 -4.72 -20.79 -17.06
C GLU A 253 -4.68 -20.93 -15.53
N SER A 254 -3.87 -21.86 -15.00
CA SER A 254 -3.74 -22.06 -13.54
C SER A 254 -3.08 -20.85 -12.90
N ALA A 255 -1.96 -20.38 -13.46
CA ALA A 255 -1.27 -19.19 -12.99
C ALA A 255 -2.16 -17.94 -13.07
N ILE A 256 -2.93 -17.79 -14.16
CA ILE A 256 -3.87 -16.67 -14.32
C ILE A 256 -4.96 -16.73 -13.24
N SER A 257 -5.56 -17.90 -13.01
CA SER A 257 -6.58 -18.07 -11.97
C SER A 257 -6.04 -17.81 -10.56
N GLU A 258 -4.81 -18.22 -10.27
CA GLU A 258 -4.16 -17.95 -8.99
C GLU A 258 -3.88 -16.45 -8.78
N LEU A 259 -3.43 -15.75 -9.84
CA LEU A 259 -3.24 -14.30 -9.81
C LEU A 259 -4.56 -13.54 -9.64
N GLN A 260 -5.62 -13.96 -10.31
CA GLN A 260 -6.97 -13.41 -10.12
C GLN A 260 -7.43 -13.56 -8.67
N GLY A 261 -7.28 -14.75 -8.09
CA GLY A 261 -7.61 -15.00 -6.69
C GLY A 261 -6.84 -14.09 -5.75
N LEU A 262 -5.52 -13.99 -5.95
CA LEU A 262 -4.64 -13.16 -5.14
C LEU A 262 -5.05 -11.68 -5.19
N PHE A 263 -5.15 -11.08 -6.37
CA PHE A 263 -5.44 -9.64 -6.48
C PHE A 263 -6.87 -9.30 -6.03
N ARG A 264 -7.84 -10.20 -6.21
CA ARG A 264 -9.19 -10.03 -5.66
C ARG A 264 -9.18 -10.04 -4.14
N GLU A 265 -8.42 -10.93 -3.51
CA GLU A 265 -8.24 -10.95 -2.05
C GLU A 265 -7.58 -9.67 -1.54
N PHE A 266 -6.60 -9.12 -2.25
CA PHE A 266 -6.02 -7.82 -1.91
C PHE A 266 -7.01 -6.65 -2.03
N ASN A 267 -7.94 -6.72 -2.97
CA ASN A 267 -8.87 -5.63 -3.27
C ASN A 267 -10.16 -5.69 -2.41
N GLN A 268 -10.57 -6.89 -1.99
CA GLN A 268 -11.85 -7.14 -1.32
C GLN A 268 -11.72 -7.90 0.03
N GLY A 269 -10.52 -8.30 0.41
CA GLY A 269 -10.24 -9.06 1.64
C GLY A 269 -9.62 -8.20 2.73
N ALA A 270 -8.84 -8.83 3.62
CA ALA A 270 -8.30 -8.20 4.83
C ALA A 270 -7.51 -6.90 4.59
N ILE A 271 -6.95 -6.74 3.39
CA ILE A 271 -6.11 -5.60 3.02
C ILE A 271 -6.95 -4.33 2.77
N GLU A 272 -8.25 -4.47 2.52
CA GLU A 272 -9.22 -3.38 2.37
C GLU A 272 -9.14 -2.40 3.55
N THR A 273 -8.90 -2.90 4.76
CA THR A 273 -8.79 -2.07 5.97
C THR A 273 -7.35 -1.75 6.35
N VAL A 274 -6.36 -2.50 5.85
CA VAL A 274 -4.93 -2.24 6.12
C VAL A 274 -4.46 -0.97 5.41
N ILE A 275 -4.76 -0.83 4.11
CA ILE A 275 -4.25 0.32 3.33
C ILE A 275 -4.80 1.67 3.84
N PRO A 276 -6.11 1.83 4.07
CA PRO A 276 -6.66 3.08 4.60
C PRO A 276 -6.18 3.40 6.02
N ALA A 277 -5.68 2.43 6.78
CA ALA A 277 -5.12 2.68 8.10
C ALA A 277 -3.71 3.29 8.05
N LEU A 278 -2.96 3.15 6.95
CA LEU A 278 -1.58 3.62 6.86
C LEU A 278 -1.43 5.15 7.05
N PRO A 279 -2.25 6.02 6.43
CA PRO A 279 -2.21 7.46 6.73
C PRO A 279 -2.58 7.79 8.18
N VAL A 280 -3.47 6.99 8.81
CA VAL A 280 -3.84 7.15 10.21
C VAL A 280 -2.64 6.87 11.11
N TYR A 281 -1.89 5.79 10.86
CA TYR A 281 -0.65 5.48 11.59
C TYR A 281 0.43 6.53 11.36
N ALA A 282 0.59 7.05 10.14
CA ALA A 282 1.54 8.13 9.90
C ALA A 282 1.16 9.41 10.66
N THR A 283 -0.14 9.65 10.91
CA THR A 283 -0.61 10.83 11.65
C THR A 283 -0.08 10.83 13.08
N THR A 284 0.04 9.66 13.70
CA THR A 284 0.42 9.55 15.12
C THR A 284 1.84 10.00 15.42
N VAL A 285 2.70 10.16 14.42
CA VAL A 285 4.06 10.69 14.58
C VAL A 285 4.32 11.88 13.66
N GLY A 286 3.25 12.49 13.13
CA GLY A 286 3.30 13.61 12.20
C GLY A 286 4.01 13.31 10.88
N ALA A 287 4.02 12.04 10.45
CA ALA A 287 4.68 11.51 9.25
C ALA A 287 3.83 11.65 7.96
N VAL A 288 2.63 12.20 8.03
CA VAL A 288 1.69 12.28 6.90
C VAL A 288 2.21 13.21 5.80
N GLY A 289 1.95 12.83 4.54
CA GLY A 289 2.27 13.64 3.37
C GLY A 289 1.32 14.80 3.12
N ASN A 290 1.51 15.46 1.98
CA ASN A 290 0.61 16.53 1.55
C ASN A 290 -0.79 15.97 1.27
N ARG A 291 -1.82 16.72 1.71
CA ARG A 291 -3.24 16.44 1.50
C ARG A 291 -3.86 17.28 0.38
N SER A 292 -3.08 18.20 -0.19
CA SER A 292 -3.43 19.03 -1.34
C SER A 292 -2.21 19.23 -2.25
N LEU A 293 -2.45 19.62 -3.50
CA LEU A 293 -1.42 20.06 -4.44
C LEU A 293 -1.15 21.57 -4.37
N GLU A 294 -1.99 22.32 -3.66
CA GLU A 294 -1.87 23.78 -3.44
C GLU A 294 -0.86 24.14 -2.34
#